data_AF-A0A7S2JDG6-F1
#
_entry.id   AF-A0A7S2JDG6-F1
#
_cell.length_a   1.000
_cell.length_b   1.000
_cell.length_c   1.000
_cell.angle_alpha   90.00
_cell.angle_beta   90.00
_cell.angle_gamma   90.00
#
_symmetry.space_group_name_H-M   'P 1'
#
loop_
_entity.id
_entity.type
_entity.pdbx_description
1 polymer ?
#
loop_
_entity_poly.entity_id
_entity_poly.type
_entity_poly.pdbx_seq_one_letter_code
_entity_poly.pdbx_strand_id
1 'polypeptide(L)'
;MLQSPVDGRWYWYGESKKTDDLSSHGVNCYSSEPIAGPWRNEGQVLAQTDIKQPDSVGPFVVERPKVLYNQETKKYVMWFHLDDTHYQYRHAGVA
;
A
#
# COMPACT_ATOMS: atom_id res chain seq x y z
N MET A 1 -3.53 -6.24 -9.18
CA MET A 1 -3.72 -4.99 -9.95
C MET A 1 -5.20 -4.69 -9.97
N LEU A 2 -5.58 -3.41 -9.92
CA LEU A 2 -6.97 -2.96 -9.87
C LEU A 2 -7.24 -2.11 -11.12
N GLN A 3 -8.24 -2.46 -11.93
CA GLN A 3 -8.77 -1.50 -12.90
C GLN A 3 -9.75 -0.58 -12.18
N SER A 4 -9.47 0.72 -12.20
CA SER A 4 -10.26 1.72 -11.51
C SER A 4 -11.59 1.95 -12.24
N PRO A 5 -12.73 1.86 -11.53
CA PRO A 5 -14.04 2.14 -12.13
C PRO A 5 -14.29 3.65 -12.30
N VAL A 6 -13.40 4.52 -11.80
CA VAL A 6 -13.53 5.98 -11.86
C VAL A 6 -13.00 6.54 -13.17
N ASP A 7 -11.87 6.01 -13.65
CA ASP A 7 -11.13 6.54 -14.80
C ASP A 7 -10.64 5.46 -15.78
N GLY A 8 -10.93 4.17 -15.52
CA GLY A 8 -10.60 3.06 -16.40
C GLY A 8 -9.12 2.63 -16.39
N ARG A 9 -8.25 3.32 -15.65
CA ARG A 9 -6.81 3.03 -15.57
C ARG A 9 -6.53 1.80 -14.70
N TRP A 10 -5.46 1.10 -15.00
CA TRP A 10 -4.91 0.05 -14.14
C TRP A 10 -3.99 0.65 -13.09
N TYR A 11 -4.14 0.18 -11.86
CA TYR A 11 -3.32 0.54 -10.72
C TYR A 11 -2.60 -0.69 -10.16
N TRP A 12 -1.31 -0.53 -9.92
CA TRP A 12 -0.46 -1.53 -9.26
C TRP A 12 0.11 -0.92 -7.98
N TYR A 13 -0.35 -1.48 -6.86
CA TYR A 13 0.15 -1.21 -5.52
C TYR A 13 1.16 -2.29 -5.13
N GLY A 14 2.32 -1.88 -4.65
CA GLY A 14 3.39 -2.79 -4.26
C GLY A 14 4.21 -2.23 -3.11
N GLU A 15 4.92 -3.13 -2.42
CA GLU A 15 5.87 -2.76 -1.39
C GLU A 15 6.93 -1.82 -1.99
N SER A 16 7.27 -0.75 -1.26
CA SER A 16 8.46 0.04 -1.57
C SER A 16 9.70 -0.88 -1.56
N LYS A 17 10.80 -0.43 -2.18
CA LYS A 17 12.00 -1.26 -2.37
C LYS A 17 12.43 -1.94 -1.06
N LYS A 18 12.58 -3.27 -1.08
CA LYS A 18 13.08 -4.02 0.08
C LYS A 18 14.54 -3.64 0.36
N THR A 19 14.72 -2.92 1.45
CA THR A 19 16.02 -2.56 2.05
C THR A 19 16.01 -2.94 3.52
N ASP A 20 17.19 -3.10 4.13
CA ASP A 20 17.29 -3.38 5.57
C ASP A 20 16.80 -2.19 6.43
N ASP A 21 16.87 -0.97 5.88
CA ASP A 21 16.28 0.22 6.49
C ASP A 21 14.79 0.31 6.15
N LEU A 22 13.95 0.10 7.17
CA LEU A 22 12.48 0.19 7.06
C LEU A 22 11.95 1.63 7.06
N SER A 23 12.78 2.66 7.30
CA SER A 23 12.33 4.06 7.42
C SER A 23 11.61 4.58 6.16
N SER A 24 11.99 4.03 5.00
CA SER A 24 11.40 4.35 3.69
C SER A 24 10.40 3.30 3.19
N HIS A 25 10.12 2.24 3.97
CA HIS A 25 9.18 1.19 3.59
C HIS A 25 7.74 1.69 3.64
N GLY A 26 6.92 1.08 2.79
CA GLY A 26 5.54 1.49 2.62
C GLY A 26 4.96 0.89 1.35
N VAL A 27 4.04 1.62 0.73
CA VAL A 27 3.36 1.19 -0.50
C VAL A 27 3.57 2.23 -1.60
N ASN A 28 4.12 1.80 -2.73
CA ASN A 28 4.19 2.58 -3.96
C ASN A 28 3.00 2.26 -4.85
N CYS A 29 2.60 3.23 -5.67
CA CYS A 29 1.54 3.09 -6.65
C CYS A 29 2.06 3.40 -8.06
N TYR A 30 1.63 2.60 -9.02
CA TYR A 30 1.89 2.81 -10.43
C TYR A 30 0.57 2.76 -11.21
N SER A 31 0.44 3.56 -12.27
CA SER A 31 -0.74 3.52 -13.14
C SER A 31 -0.39 3.29 -14.62
N SER A 32 -1.32 2.70 -15.36
CA SER A 32 -1.25 2.58 -16.82
C SER A 32 -2.64 2.56 -17.43
N GLU A 33 -2.75 2.89 -18.72
CA GLU A 33 -3.99 2.76 -19.47
C GLU A 33 -4.24 1.29 -19.88
N PRO A 34 -3.31 0.62 -20.58
CA PRO A 34 -3.35 -0.83 -20.73
C PRO A 34 -2.67 -1.54 -19.55
N ILE A 35 -3.15 -2.73 -19.18
CA ILE A 35 -2.55 -3.54 -18.10
C ILE A 35 -1.08 -3.91 -18.36
N ALA A 36 -0.65 -3.93 -19.62
CA ALA A 36 0.71 -4.28 -20.01
C ALA A 36 1.73 -3.13 -19.77
N GLY A 37 1.27 -1.91 -19.51
CA GLY A 37 2.14 -0.73 -19.47
C GLY A 37 2.14 0.08 -20.79
N PRO A 38 2.83 1.23 -20.83
CA PRO A 38 3.87 1.66 -19.90
C PRO A 38 3.32 2.09 -18.53
N TRP A 39 4.07 1.79 -17.48
CA TRP A 39 3.70 2.12 -16.10
C TRP A 39 4.27 3.47 -15.69
N ARG A 40 3.39 4.40 -15.28
CA ARG A 40 3.75 5.66 -14.64
C ARG A 40 3.89 5.44 -13.14
N ASN A 41 4.96 5.95 -12.54
CA ASN A 41 5.11 6.00 -11.08
C ASN A 41 4.22 7.14 -10.52
N GLU A 42 3.29 6.80 -9.63
CA GLU A 42 2.41 7.76 -8.93
C GLU A 42 2.97 8.17 -7.56
N GLY A 43 4.08 7.57 -7.13
CA GLY A 43 4.73 7.83 -5.85
C GLY A 43 4.35 6.85 -4.74
N GLN A 44 4.81 7.17 -3.53
CA GLN A 44 4.49 6.43 -2.32
C GLN A 44 3.14 6.90 -1.78
N VAL A 45 2.20 5.97 -1.61
CA VAL A 45 0.82 6.21 -1.18
C VAL A 45 0.55 5.80 0.26
N LEU A 46 1.52 5.12 0.90
CA LEU A 46 1.54 4.85 2.33
C LEU A 46 3.00 4.88 2.79
N ALA A 47 3.33 5.73 3.75
CA ALA A 47 4.65 5.84 4.37
C ALA A 47 4.62 5.41 5.84
N GLN A 48 5.78 5.13 6.44
CA GLN A 48 5.90 4.81 7.87
C GLN A 48 5.23 5.86 8.78
N THR A 49 5.33 7.14 8.40
CA THR A 49 4.75 8.27 9.15
C THR A 49 3.23 8.26 9.20
N ASP A 50 2.58 7.58 8.25
CA ASP A 50 1.12 7.47 8.17
C ASP A 50 0.57 6.39 9.12
N ILE A 51 1.42 5.45 9.53
CA ILE A 51 1.03 4.35 10.41
C ILE A 51 0.88 4.87 11.84
N LYS A 52 -0.33 4.80 12.37
CA LYS A 52 -0.65 5.15 13.76
C LYS A 52 -1.00 3.90 14.54
N GLN A 53 -0.15 3.53 15.51
CA GLN A 53 -0.40 2.45 16.45
C GLN A 53 -0.20 2.97 17.87
N PRO A 54 -1.24 2.96 18.73
CA PRO A 54 -1.13 3.52 20.08
C PRO A 54 -0.07 2.83 20.95
N ASP A 55 0.06 1.52 20.81
CA ASP A 55 0.86 0.68 21.71
C ASP A 55 2.20 0.26 21.11
N SER A 56 2.57 0.76 19.93
CA SER A 56 3.83 0.43 19.27
C SER A 56 4.36 1.59 18.43
N VAL A 57 5.68 1.76 18.44
CA VAL A 57 6.38 2.74 17.60
C VAL A 57 7.14 1.99 16.53
N GLY A 58 7.04 2.47 15.28
CA GLY A 58 7.70 1.85 14.14
C GLY A 58 9.23 1.94 14.18
N PRO A 59 9.90 1.51 13.09
CA PRO A 59 9.30 1.20 11.81
C PRO A 59 8.61 -0.18 11.79
N PHE A 60 7.53 -0.27 11.02
CA PHE A 60 6.74 -1.48 10.85
C PHE A 60 7.03 -2.16 9.52
N VAL A 61 6.88 -3.47 9.50
CA VAL A 61 6.80 -4.28 8.29
C VAL A 61 5.43 -4.04 7.65
N VAL A 62 5.43 -3.60 6.38
CA VAL A 62 4.22 -3.39 5.58
C VAL A 62 4.31 -4.25 4.34
N GLU A 63 3.42 -5.23 4.21
CA GLU A 63 3.53 -6.23 3.15
C GLU A 63 2.21 -6.51 2.43
N ARG A 64 2.34 -6.96 1.19
CA ARG A 64 1.27 -7.52 0.34
C ARG A 64 0.03 -6.62 0.29
N PRO A 65 0.15 -5.31 -0.02
CA PRO A 65 -1.01 -4.43 -0.10
C PRO A 65 -2.05 -4.96 -1.09
N LYS A 66 -3.33 -4.73 -0.78
CA LYS A 66 -4.50 -5.00 -1.61
C LYS A 66 -5.38 -3.78 -1.55
N VAL A 67 -5.77 -3.25 -2.71
CA VAL A 67 -6.65 -2.09 -2.79
C VAL A 67 -7.92 -2.46 -3.54
N LEU A 68 -9.05 -2.03 -3.01
CA LEU A 68 -10.37 -2.21 -3.61
C LEU A 68 -11.09 -0.86 -3.64
N TYR A 69 -11.96 -0.66 -4.63
CA TYR A 69 -12.85 0.51 -4.66
C TYR A 69 -14.19 0.15 -4.03
N ASN A 70 -14.58 0.87 -2.97
CA ASN A 70 -15.89 0.78 -2.36
C ASN A 70 -16.87 1.71 -3.11
N GLN A 71 -17.86 1.11 -3.79
CA GLN A 71 -18.84 1.85 -4.59
C GLN A 71 -19.85 2.65 -3.76
N GLU A 72 -20.11 2.26 -2.50
CA GLU A 72 -21.05 2.95 -1.62
C GLU A 72 -20.43 4.25 -1.11
N THR A 73 -19.19 4.16 -0.58
CA THR A 73 -18.49 5.31 0.01
C THR A 73 -17.69 6.12 -1.01
N LYS A 74 -17.55 5.61 -2.24
CA LYS A 74 -16.70 6.19 -3.31
C LYS A 74 -15.22 6.32 -2.92
N LYS A 75 -14.73 5.43 -2.06
CA LYS A 75 -13.35 5.45 -1.55
C LYS A 75 -12.59 4.21 -2.02
N TYR A 76 -11.28 4.38 -2.21
CA TYR A 76 -10.37 3.23 -2.26
C TYR A 76 -10.03 2.84 -0.83
N VAL A 77 -9.99 1.53 -0.55
CA VAL A 77 -9.62 0.97 0.74
C VAL A 77 -8.43 0.05 0.53
N MET A 78 -7.33 0.35 1.21
CA MET A 78 -6.13 -0.47 1.22
C MET A 78 -6.13 -1.37 2.46
N TRP A 79 -5.90 -2.66 2.25
CA TRP A 79 -5.57 -3.64 3.27
C TRP A 79 -4.14 -4.10 3.10
N PHE A 80 -3.41 -4.29 4.19
CA PHE A 80 -2.03 -4.77 4.16
C PHE A 80 -1.70 -5.56 5.41
N HIS A 81 -0.68 -6.41 5.31
CA HIS A 81 -0.06 -7.03 6.47
C HIS A 81 0.77 -5.97 7.20
N LEU A 82 0.50 -5.76 8.49
CA LEU A 82 1.21 -4.85 9.37
C LEU A 82 1.85 -5.64 10.51
N ASP A 83 3.18 -5.60 10.58
CA ASP A 83 3.93 -6.36 11.59
C ASP A 83 5.09 -5.56 12.18
N ASP A 84 5.68 -6.09 13.25
CA ASP A 84 7.00 -5.67 13.72
C ASP A 84 8.11 -6.42 12.98
N THR A 85 9.36 -6.03 13.22
CA THR A 85 10.54 -6.64 12.57
C THR A 85 10.77 -8.10 12.94
N HIS A 86 10.11 -8.62 13.98
CA HIS A 86 10.22 -10.00 14.46
C HIS A 86 8.99 -10.85 14.11
N TYR A 87 8.05 -10.29 13.35
CA TYR A 87 6.78 -10.90 12.96
C TYR A 87 5.94 -11.40 14.15
N GLN A 88 5.91 -10.63 15.25
CA GLN A 88 5.13 -10.94 16.44
C GLN A 88 3.86 -10.09 16.60
N TYR A 89 3.79 -8.94 15.92
CA TYR A 89 2.63 -8.06 15.97
C TYR A 89 1.45 -8.64 15.18
N ARG A 90 1.66 -9.09 13.93
CA ARG A 90 0.71 -9.91 13.13
C ARG A 90 -0.68 -9.31 12.92
N HIS A 91 -0.77 -8.01 12.60
CA HIS A 91 -2.05 -7.35 12.37
C HIS A 91 -2.33 -7.12 10.88
N ALA A 92 -3.59 -6.82 10.57
CA ALA A 92 -3.95 -6.20 9.30
C ALA A 92 -4.06 -4.68 9.51
N GLY A 93 -3.44 -3.90 8.63
CA GLY A 93 -3.63 -2.46 8.54
C GLY A 93 -4.70 -2.10 7.50
N VAL A 94 -5.38 -0.98 7.74
CA VAL A 94 -6.36 -0.38 6.80
C VAL A 94 -6.00 1.08 6.59
N ALA A 95 -6.05 1.54 5.33
CA ALA A 95 -5.91 2.94 4.93
C ALA A 95 -6.97 3.33 3.88
#